data_AF-A0A5C6VNX3-F1
#
_entry.id   AF-A0A5C6VNX3-F1
#
_cell.length_a   1.000
_cell.length_b   1.000
_cell.length_c   1.000
_cell.angle_alpha   90.00
_cell.angle_beta   90.00
_cell.angle_gamma   90.00
#
_symmetry.space_group_name_H-M   'P 1'
#
loop_
_entity.id
_entity.type
_entity.pdbx_description
1 polymer ?
#
loop_
_entity_poly.entity_id
_entity_poly.type
_entity_poly.pdbx_seq_one_letter_code
_entity_poly.pdbx_strand_id
1 'polypeptide(L)'
;MSKIRPGHPLPPETVKRLEAVAKERAQKERNARTEEYRRLAIKEINRFAREHFQYLKDKFDIDELLLSPVHVSVKKPKTYYEAIFEAAALLKNDTYLLDRKVSETIAHVLPEAARRARYAGVLPERVWYSEFSPVLQKRITALLVDFGATDECNTLAKVRDLIRAGRRVDDKSDKATGKDFPQGRFNFNGGGAVHWFGSEVKIQRKGNGGTQYIKVAGKSINLLKTLEDMGVSRDTANRWQANADALTLRRRQHEEQHEENLRNTGSRYD
;
A
#
# COMPACT_ATOMS: atom_id res chain seq x y z
N MET A 1 -8.57 40.09 -7.65
CA MET A 1 -7.69 39.39 -8.61
C MET A 1 -6.30 40.01 -8.52
N SER A 2 -5.37 39.36 -7.83
CA SER A 2 -4.00 39.83 -7.63
C SER A 2 -3.18 39.59 -8.90
N LYS A 3 -2.71 40.68 -9.53
CA LYS A 3 -1.77 40.64 -10.66
C LYS A 3 -0.38 40.33 -10.11
N ILE A 4 0.13 39.12 -10.39
CA ILE A 4 1.52 38.76 -10.08
C ILE A 4 2.43 39.62 -10.95
N ARG A 5 3.24 40.49 -10.34
CA ARG A 5 4.23 41.33 -11.03
C ARG A 5 5.43 40.47 -11.45
N PRO A 6 5.97 40.62 -12.67
CA PRO A 6 7.21 39.95 -13.06
C PRO A 6 8.38 40.47 -12.22
N GLY A 7 9.17 39.58 -11.63
CA GLY A 7 10.39 39.92 -10.88
C GLY A 7 10.36 39.69 -9.37
N HIS A 8 9.25 39.23 -8.78
CA HIS A 8 9.28 38.77 -7.40
C HIS A 8 9.90 37.36 -7.30
N PRO A 9 10.89 37.13 -6.42
CA PRO A 9 11.44 35.81 -6.19
C PRO A 9 10.33 34.88 -5.71
N LEU A 10 10.28 33.68 -6.30
CA LEU A 10 9.32 32.67 -5.91
C LEU A 10 9.46 32.35 -4.42
N PRO A 11 8.35 32.08 -3.71
CA PRO A 11 8.42 31.66 -2.32
C PRO A 11 9.39 30.46 -2.17
N PRO A 12 10.21 30.41 -1.11
CA PRO A 12 11.20 29.35 -0.94
C PRO A 12 10.63 27.92 -1.02
N GLU A 13 9.38 27.74 -0.56
CA GLU A 13 8.67 26.47 -0.67
C GLU A 13 8.30 26.12 -2.11
N THR A 14 7.93 27.12 -2.92
CA THR A 14 7.65 26.94 -4.35
C THR A 14 8.91 26.57 -5.12
N VAL A 15 10.05 27.19 -4.79
CA VAL A 15 11.36 26.85 -5.38
C VAL A 15 11.75 25.41 -5.04
N LYS A 16 11.65 25.00 -3.77
CA LYS A 16 11.93 23.62 -3.34
C LYS A 16 11.03 22.59 -4.04
N ARG A 17 9.74 22.87 -4.19
CA ARG A 17 8.80 22.00 -4.92
C ARG A 17 9.17 21.87 -6.39
N LEU A 18 9.51 22.98 -7.06
CA LEU A 18 9.94 22.96 -8.46
C LEU A 18 11.25 22.20 -8.66
N GLU A 19 12.22 22.35 -7.76
CA GLU A 19 13.46 21.58 -7.78
C GLU A 19 13.23 20.08 -7.57
N ALA A 20 12.31 19.70 -6.67
CA ALA A 20 11.95 18.30 -6.43
C ALA A 20 11.31 17.67 -7.68
N VAL A 21 10.35 18.37 -8.29
CA VAL A 21 9.70 17.93 -9.55
C VAL A 21 10.71 17.84 -10.70
N ALA A 22 11.63 18.80 -10.81
CA ALA A 22 12.68 18.78 -11.83
C ALA A 22 13.64 17.60 -11.63
N LYS A 23 14.05 17.32 -10.39
CA LYS A 23 14.87 16.15 -10.04
C LYS A 23 14.15 14.84 -10.33
N GLU A 24 12.87 14.73 -9.98
CA GLU A 24 12.06 13.55 -10.25
C GLU A 24 11.90 13.30 -11.75
N ARG A 25 11.62 14.36 -12.53
CA ARG A 25 11.52 14.29 -14.00
C ARG A 25 12.85 13.89 -14.64
N ALA A 26 13.95 14.50 -14.22
CA ALA A 26 15.29 14.14 -14.69
C ALA A 26 15.65 12.68 -14.34
N GLN A 27 15.24 12.19 -13.16
CA GLN A 27 15.44 10.81 -12.77
C GLN A 27 14.58 9.85 -13.61
N LYS A 28 13.30 10.18 -13.84
CA LYS A 28 12.40 9.44 -14.75
C LYS A 28 12.98 9.35 -16.15
N GLU A 29 13.48 10.45 -16.70
CA GLU A 29 14.10 10.48 -18.04
C GLU A 29 15.40 9.67 -18.11
N ARG A 30 16.28 9.76 -17.10
CA ARG A 30 17.49 8.92 -17.02
C ARG A 30 17.16 7.44 -16.93
N ASN A 31 16.16 7.06 -16.12
CA ASN A 31 15.71 5.69 -15.98
C ASN A 31 15.10 5.16 -17.30
N ALA A 32 14.27 5.96 -17.97
CA ALA A 32 13.68 5.62 -19.26
C ALA A 32 14.77 5.38 -20.33
N ARG A 33 15.73 6.29 -20.45
CA ARG A 33 16.88 6.14 -21.35
C ARG A 33 17.70 4.88 -21.03
N THR A 34 17.94 4.61 -19.75
CA THR A 34 18.73 3.44 -19.33
C THR A 34 18.02 2.12 -19.69
N GLU A 35 16.70 2.06 -19.56
CA GLU A 35 15.91 0.89 -19.94
C GLU A 35 15.81 0.76 -21.47
N GLU A 36 15.73 1.86 -22.21
CA GLU A 36 15.80 1.88 -23.66
C GLU A 36 17.15 1.35 -24.18
N TYR A 37 18.27 1.84 -23.63
CA TYR A 37 19.61 1.33 -23.94
C TYR A 37 19.73 -0.17 -23.64
N ARG A 38 19.16 -0.64 -22.53
CA ARG A 38 19.12 -2.08 -22.23
C ARG A 38 18.34 -2.86 -23.27
N ARG A 39 17.17 -2.38 -23.69
CA ARG A 39 16.36 -3.04 -24.73
C ARG A 39 17.09 -3.11 -26.07
N LEU A 40 17.74 -2.02 -26.46
CA LEU A 40 18.53 -1.96 -27.70
C LEU A 40 19.72 -2.93 -27.62
N ALA A 41 20.47 -2.92 -26.51
CA ALA A 41 21.58 -3.86 -26.31
C ALA A 41 21.12 -5.33 -26.38
N ILE A 42 19.99 -5.68 -25.76
CA ILE A 42 19.44 -7.05 -25.82
C ILE A 42 19.05 -7.40 -27.27
N LYS A 43 18.42 -6.48 -28.01
CA LYS A 43 18.05 -6.69 -29.41
C LYS A 43 19.29 -6.92 -30.29
N GLU A 44 20.34 -6.14 -30.07
CA GLU A 44 21.61 -6.23 -30.80
C GLU A 44 22.34 -7.55 -30.52
N ILE A 45 22.42 -7.95 -29.25
CA ILE A 45 23.02 -9.24 -28.85
C ILE A 45 22.22 -10.41 -29.45
N ASN A 46 20.88 -10.35 -29.42
CA ASN A 46 20.05 -11.39 -30.02
C ASN A 46 20.21 -11.45 -31.54
N ARG A 47 20.39 -10.31 -32.21
CA ARG A 47 20.71 -10.26 -33.64
C ARG A 47 22.05 -10.93 -33.90
N PHE A 48 23.09 -10.53 -33.17
CA PHE A 48 24.44 -11.09 -33.30
C PHE A 48 24.47 -12.60 -33.05
N ALA A 49 23.76 -13.07 -32.01
CA ALA A 49 23.65 -14.50 -31.72
C ALA A 49 23.01 -15.25 -32.89
N ARG A 50 21.90 -14.75 -33.45
CA ARG A 50 21.24 -15.37 -34.62
C ARG A 50 22.15 -15.43 -35.84
N GLU A 51 22.83 -14.33 -36.16
CA GLU A 51 23.78 -14.26 -37.29
C GLU A 51 24.93 -15.26 -37.10
N HIS A 52 25.46 -15.37 -35.88
CA HIS A 52 26.52 -16.32 -35.57
C HIS A 52 26.05 -17.77 -35.65
N PHE A 53 24.87 -18.11 -35.14
CA PHE A 53 24.30 -19.46 -35.28
C PHE A 53 24.01 -19.81 -36.73
N GLN A 54 23.53 -18.87 -37.53
CA GLN A 54 23.34 -19.09 -38.97
C GLN A 54 24.67 -19.39 -39.66
N TYR A 55 25.72 -18.61 -39.38
CA TYR A 55 27.07 -18.89 -39.89
C TYR A 55 27.60 -20.28 -39.49
N LEU A 56 27.39 -20.69 -38.23
CA LEU A 56 27.80 -22.01 -37.77
C LEU A 56 27.01 -23.13 -38.46
N LYS A 57 25.71 -22.93 -38.69
CA LYS A 57 24.89 -23.86 -39.47
C LYS A 57 25.44 -24.01 -40.88
N ASP A 58 25.64 -22.90 -41.59
CA ASP A 58 26.10 -22.90 -42.99
C ASP A 58 27.51 -23.51 -43.14
N LYS A 59 28.36 -23.35 -42.11
CA LYS A 59 29.75 -23.83 -42.14
C LYS A 59 29.92 -25.30 -41.74
N PHE A 60 29.08 -25.81 -40.86
CA PHE A 60 29.26 -27.13 -40.24
C PHE A 60 28.11 -28.11 -40.52
N ASP A 61 27.11 -27.70 -41.31
CA ASP A 61 25.95 -28.52 -41.73
C ASP A 61 25.19 -29.15 -40.55
N ILE A 62 25.06 -28.37 -39.46
CA ILE A 62 24.36 -28.79 -38.25
C ILE A 62 22.89 -28.38 -38.37
N ASP A 63 22.05 -29.30 -38.85
CA ASP A 63 20.61 -29.07 -39.05
C ASP A 63 19.83 -28.87 -37.74
N GLU A 64 20.36 -29.37 -36.62
CA GLU A 64 19.64 -29.47 -35.34
C GLU A 64 20.20 -28.55 -34.23
N LEU A 65 20.82 -27.43 -34.60
CA LEU A 65 20.87 -26.30 -33.67
C LEU A 65 19.46 -25.72 -33.61
N LEU A 66 18.62 -26.31 -32.75
CA LEU A 66 17.36 -25.71 -32.32
C LEU A 66 17.68 -24.25 -31.99
N LEU A 67 17.19 -23.33 -32.84
CA LEU A 67 17.13 -21.91 -32.60
C LEU A 67 16.13 -21.67 -31.44
N SER A 68 16.36 -22.33 -30.30
CA SER A 68 15.83 -21.89 -29.03
C SER A 68 16.28 -20.44 -28.91
N PRO A 69 15.35 -19.48 -28.81
CA PRO A 69 15.72 -18.09 -28.69
C PRO A 69 16.69 -17.97 -27.54
N VAL A 70 17.95 -17.65 -27.83
CA VAL A 70 18.94 -17.41 -26.80
C VAL A 70 18.43 -16.20 -26.02
N HIS A 71 17.80 -16.48 -24.89
CA HIS A 71 17.23 -15.47 -24.01
C HIS A 71 18.39 -14.84 -23.25
N VAL A 72 19.02 -13.85 -23.88
CA VAL A 72 20.02 -13.01 -23.19
C VAL A 72 19.28 -12.11 -22.22
N SER A 73 19.07 -12.63 -21.01
CA SER A 73 18.63 -11.82 -19.89
C SER A 73 19.85 -11.22 -19.20
N VAL A 74 19.90 -9.90 -19.13
CA VAL A 74 20.90 -9.23 -18.29
C VAL A 74 20.64 -9.68 -16.85
N LYS A 75 21.60 -10.39 -16.26
CA LYS A 75 21.53 -10.84 -14.87
C LYS A 75 21.14 -9.65 -13.99
N LYS A 76 20.00 -9.76 -13.29
CA LYS A 76 19.54 -8.69 -12.42
C LYS A 76 20.58 -8.46 -11.32
N PRO A 77 20.90 -7.20 -10.98
CA PRO A 77 21.88 -6.92 -9.94
C PRO A 77 21.35 -7.39 -8.57
N LYS A 78 22.24 -7.63 -7.61
CA LYS A 78 21.84 -8.02 -6.24
C LYS A 78 20.83 -7.04 -5.62
N THR A 79 21.00 -5.75 -5.88
CA THR A 79 20.12 -4.67 -5.40
C THR A 79 18.69 -4.78 -5.92
N TYR A 80 18.45 -5.44 -7.08
CA TYR A 80 17.10 -5.72 -7.56
C TYR A 80 16.36 -6.69 -6.64
N TYR A 81 17.01 -7.80 -6.25
CA TYR A 81 16.40 -8.78 -5.35
C TYR A 81 16.28 -8.25 -3.92
N GLU A 82 17.23 -7.43 -3.50
CA GLU A 82 17.15 -6.73 -2.21
C GLU A 82 15.97 -5.77 -2.16
N ALA A 83 15.65 -5.08 -3.27
CA ALA A 83 14.47 -4.23 -3.36
C ALA A 83 13.16 -5.04 -3.22
N ILE A 84 13.11 -6.28 -3.70
CA ILE A 84 11.93 -7.14 -3.49
C ILE A 84 11.82 -7.57 -2.02
N PHE A 85 12.95 -7.88 -1.38
CA PHE A 85 12.98 -8.19 0.05
C PHE A 85 12.54 -6.98 0.90
N GLU A 86 13.04 -5.78 0.60
CA GLU A 86 12.62 -4.53 1.26
C GLU A 86 11.13 -4.24 1.06
N ALA A 87 10.56 -4.59 -0.09
CA ALA A 87 9.12 -4.46 -0.33
C ALA A 87 8.31 -5.35 0.63
N ALA A 88 8.75 -6.59 0.86
CA ALA A 88 8.12 -7.47 1.85
C ALA A 88 8.28 -6.94 3.29
N ALA A 89 9.46 -6.40 3.63
CA ALA A 89 9.71 -5.78 4.93
C ALA A 89 8.85 -4.54 5.18
N LEU A 90 8.65 -3.70 4.14
CA LEU A 90 7.72 -2.57 4.18
C LEU A 90 6.30 -3.01 4.45
N LEU A 91 5.80 -4.05 3.76
CA LEU A 91 4.45 -4.57 3.98
C LEU A 91 4.26 -5.13 5.40
N LYS A 92 5.31 -5.73 5.98
CA LYS A 92 5.31 -6.21 7.37
C LYS A 92 5.24 -5.05 8.37
N ASN A 93 6.03 -4.01 8.14
CA ASN A 93 6.21 -2.92 9.10
C ASN A 93 5.14 -1.82 8.99
N ASP A 94 4.62 -1.58 7.78
CA ASP A 94 3.63 -0.56 7.50
C ASP A 94 2.28 -1.20 7.16
N THR A 95 1.57 -1.49 8.23
CA THR A 95 0.30 -2.20 8.18
C THR A 95 -0.80 -1.39 7.49
N TYR A 96 -0.74 -0.05 7.57
CA TYR A 96 -1.69 0.85 6.92
C TYR A 96 -1.78 0.65 5.41
N LEU A 97 -0.66 0.28 4.77
CA LEU A 97 -0.60 0.04 3.32
C LEU A 97 -1.45 -1.14 2.84
N LEU A 98 -1.80 -2.10 3.72
CA LEU A 98 -2.55 -3.29 3.29
C LEU A 98 -4.06 -3.04 3.16
N ASP A 99 -4.58 -1.99 3.81
CA ASP A 99 -6.00 -1.62 3.77
C ASP A 99 -6.34 -0.73 2.56
N ARG A 100 -5.31 -0.21 1.88
CA ARG A 100 -5.45 0.55 0.65
C ARG A 100 -5.67 -0.34 -0.58
N LYS A 101 -6.12 0.30 -1.66
CA LYS A 101 -6.20 -0.33 -2.99
C LYS A 101 -4.83 -0.83 -3.41
N VAL A 102 -4.78 -1.98 -4.07
CA VAL A 102 -3.54 -2.62 -4.55
C VAL A 102 -2.68 -1.65 -5.36
N SER A 103 -3.30 -0.85 -6.24
CA SER A 103 -2.59 0.13 -7.07
C SER A 103 -1.87 1.20 -6.24
N GLU A 104 -2.48 1.68 -5.15
CA GLU A 104 -1.86 2.66 -4.24
C GLU A 104 -0.73 2.01 -3.44
N THR A 105 -0.93 0.78 -2.97
CA THR A 105 0.11 0.00 -2.27
C THR A 105 1.33 -0.20 -3.17
N ILE A 106 1.14 -0.63 -4.42
CA ILE A 106 2.22 -0.85 -5.39
C ILE A 106 2.98 0.45 -5.67
N ALA A 107 2.24 1.53 -5.93
CA ALA A 107 2.81 2.84 -6.25
C ALA A 107 3.70 3.40 -5.12
N HIS A 108 3.45 3.00 -3.88
CA HIS A 108 4.26 3.39 -2.73
C HIS A 108 5.40 2.40 -2.44
N VAL A 109 5.06 1.12 -2.30
CA VAL A 109 5.98 0.09 -1.82
C VAL A 109 7.14 -0.12 -2.78
N LEU A 110 6.88 -0.22 -4.09
CA LEU A 110 7.94 -0.55 -5.04
C LEU A 110 9.01 0.55 -5.17
N PRO A 111 8.66 1.86 -5.31
CA PRO A 111 9.65 2.92 -5.33
C PRO A 111 10.43 3.05 -4.02
N GLU A 112 9.75 2.95 -2.89
CA GLU A 112 10.38 3.08 -1.58
C GLU A 112 11.33 1.91 -1.30
N ALA A 113 10.94 0.69 -1.66
CA ALA A 113 11.80 -0.48 -1.55
C ALA A 113 13.04 -0.40 -2.45
N ALA A 114 12.87 0.09 -3.68
CA ALA A 114 14.00 0.34 -4.58
C ALA A 114 14.99 1.36 -4.00
N ARG A 115 14.47 2.43 -3.38
CA ARG A 115 15.27 3.45 -2.71
C ARG A 115 16.07 2.88 -1.53
N ARG A 116 15.42 2.11 -0.65
CA ARG A 116 16.06 1.46 0.51
C ARG A 116 17.15 0.49 0.11
N ALA A 117 16.89 -0.32 -0.92
CA ALA A 117 17.85 -1.25 -1.49
C ALA A 117 18.94 -0.60 -2.36
N ARG A 118 18.92 0.74 -2.53
CA ARG A 118 19.81 1.50 -3.41
C ARG A 118 19.80 0.95 -4.85
N TYR A 119 18.66 0.45 -5.30
CA TYR A 119 18.47 0.01 -6.68
C TYR A 119 18.27 1.23 -7.57
N ALA A 120 19.20 1.46 -8.50
CA ALA A 120 19.17 2.62 -9.40
C ALA A 120 18.08 2.56 -10.48
N GLY A 121 17.39 1.41 -10.64
CA GLY A 121 16.32 1.24 -11.61
C GLY A 121 14.93 1.35 -11.01
N VAL A 122 13.91 1.27 -11.86
CA VAL A 122 12.51 1.17 -11.45
C VAL A 122 12.13 -0.31 -11.35
N LEU A 123 11.51 -0.71 -10.24
CA LEU A 123 10.86 -2.02 -10.15
C LEU A 123 9.57 -1.97 -10.97
N PRO A 124 9.41 -2.82 -12.01
CA PRO A 124 8.17 -2.83 -12.77
C PRO A 124 7.05 -3.47 -11.95
N GLU A 125 5.82 -3.01 -12.15
CA GLU A 125 4.63 -3.49 -11.42
C GLU A 125 4.46 -5.01 -11.46
N ARG A 126 4.83 -5.66 -12.57
CA ARG A 126 4.82 -7.13 -12.70
C ARG A 126 5.58 -7.87 -11.59
N VAL A 127 6.57 -7.23 -10.95
CA VAL A 127 7.32 -7.80 -9.81
C VAL A 127 6.37 -8.15 -8.66
N TRP A 128 5.27 -7.42 -8.52
CA TRP A 128 4.25 -7.68 -7.51
C TRP A 128 3.67 -9.10 -7.57
N TYR A 129 3.52 -9.63 -8.78
CA TYR A 129 2.94 -10.94 -9.07
C TYR A 129 3.98 -11.97 -9.53
N SER A 130 5.25 -11.59 -9.63
CA SER A 130 6.30 -12.48 -10.09
C SER A 130 6.75 -13.39 -8.94
N GLU A 131 6.97 -14.66 -9.26
CA GLU A 131 7.47 -15.62 -8.27
C GLU A 131 8.89 -15.28 -7.81
N PHE A 132 9.14 -15.49 -6.53
CA PHE A 132 10.45 -15.31 -5.93
C PHE A 132 11.40 -16.41 -6.38
N SER A 133 12.70 -16.07 -6.44
CA SER A 133 13.72 -17.11 -6.52
C SER A 133 13.76 -17.91 -5.21
N PRO A 134 14.19 -19.18 -5.21
CA PRO A 134 14.23 -20.00 -4.00
C PRO A 134 15.02 -19.37 -2.84
N VAL A 135 16.09 -18.64 -3.17
CA VAL A 135 16.92 -17.92 -2.19
C VAL A 135 16.14 -16.76 -1.56
N LEU A 136 15.43 -15.98 -2.37
CA LEU A 136 14.63 -14.85 -1.89
C LEU A 136 13.42 -15.34 -1.09
N GLN A 137 12.77 -16.40 -1.56
CA GLN A 137 11.64 -17.03 -0.88
C GLN A 137 12.01 -17.46 0.54
N LYS A 138 13.13 -18.19 0.73
CA LYS A 138 13.60 -18.57 2.08
C LYS A 138 13.79 -17.36 3.01
N ARG A 139 14.34 -16.26 2.49
CA ARG A 139 14.51 -15.03 3.27
C ARG A 139 13.17 -14.39 3.65
N ILE A 140 12.22 -14.35 2.73
CA ILE A 140 10.89 -13.77 2.96
C ILE A 140 10.08 -14.65 3.92
N THR A 141 10.14 -15.98 3.80
CA THR A 141 9.52 -16.91 4.75
C THR A 141 10.08 -16.70 6.16
N ALA A 142 11.40 -16.55 6.31
CA ALA A 142 12.03 -16.24 7.60
C ALA A 142 11.59 -14.89 8.16
N LEU A 143 11.45 -13.86 7.31
CA LEU A 143 10.95 -12.54 7.70
C LEU A 143 9.50 -12.59 8.21
N LEU A 144 8.69 -13.50 7.68
CA LEU A 144 7.25 -13.62 7.95
C LEU A 144 6.89 -14.84 8.79
N VAL A 145 7.85 -15.38 9.56
CA VAL A 145 7.64 -16.56 10.41
C VAL A 145 6.50 -16.34 11.41
N ASP A 146 6.39 -15.14 11.96
CA ASP A 146 5.34 -14.76 12.92
C ASP A 146 3.93 -14.74 12.29
N PHE A 147 3.84 -14.70 10.96
CA PHE A 147 2.59 -14.72 10.20
C PHE A 147 2.25 -16.12 9.65
N GLY A 148 3.04 -17.15 9.98
CA GLY A 148 2.83 -18.51 9.49
C GLY A 148 3.12 -18.67 8.00
N ALA A 149 4.08 -17.90 7.46
CA ALA A 149 4.46 -18.00 6.06
C ALA A 149 4.91 -19.42 5.67
N THR A 150 4.37 -19.92 4.56
CA THR A 150 4.74 -21.20 3.96
C THR A 150 5.41 -20.98 2.60
N ASP A 151 5.85 -22.06 1.96
CA ASP A 151 6.41 -22.03 0.60
C ASP A 151 5.39 -21.57 -0.46
N GLU A 152 4.10 -21.48 -0.13
CA GLU A 152 3.10 -20.90 -1.03
C GLU A 152 3.19 -19.37 -1.10
N CYS A 153 3.85 -18.73 -0.13
CA CYS A 153 4.08 -17.28 -0.05
C CYS A 153 5.21 -16.83 -0.99
N ASN A 154 5.00 -17.04 -2.29
CA ASN A 154 6.03 -16.92 -3.32
C ASN A 154 5.94 -15.63 -4.16
N THR A 155 5.05 -14.68 -3.85
CA THR A 155 4.93 -13.37 -4.54
C THR A 155 4.65 -12.25 -3.53
N LEU A 156 4.90 -10.98 -3.89
CA LEU A 156 4.57 -9.84 -3.01
C LEU A 156 3.06 -9.70 -2.81
N ALA A 157 2.25 -10.05 -3.81
CA ALA A 157 0.80 -10.12 -3.68
C ALA A 157 0.39 -11.09 -2.56
N LYS A 158 0.93 -12.32 -2.57
CA LYS A 158 0.65 -13.32 -1.54
C LYS A 158 1.22 -12.92 -0.17
N VAL A 159 2.37 -12.25 -0.12
CA VAL A 159 2.92 -11.67 1.12
C VAL A 159 1.91 -10.68 1.72
N ARG A 160 1.39 -9.74 0.93
CA ARG A 160 0.36 -8.79 1.38
C ARG A 160 -0.87 -9.50 1.89
N ASP A 161 -1.37 -10.49 1.15
CA ASP A 161 -2.59 -11.20 1.52
C ASP A 161 -2.39 -12.05 2.80
N LEU A 162 -1.22 -12.68 2.96
CA LEU A 162 -0.85 -13.40 4.18
C LEU A 162 -0.80 -12.46 5.38
N ILE A 163 -0.09 -11.33 5.30
CA ILE A 163 -0.01 -10.38 6.42
C ILE A 163 -1.40 -9.84 6.75
N ARG A 164 -2.22 -9.54 5.73
CA ARG A 164 -3.59 -9.09 5.92
C ARG A 164 -4.48 -10.15 6.58
N ALA A 165 -4.32 -11.42 6.21
CA ALA A 165 -5.02 -12.55 6.82
C ALA A 165 -4.56 -12.80 8.27
N GLY A 166 -3.25 -12.76 8.52
CA GLY A 166 -2.66 -12.90 9.86
C GLY A 166 -3.13 -11.80 10.82
N ARG A 167 -3.25 -10.55 10.34
CA ARG A 167 -3.86 -9.46 11.13
C ARG A 167 -5.32 -9.71 11.50
N ARG A 168 -6.08 -10.39 10.65
CA ARG A 168 -7.47 -10.74 10.96
C ARG A 168 -7.60 -11.76 12.10
N VAL A 169 -6.52 -12.45 12.47
CA VAL A 169 -6.54 -13.46 13.55
C VAL A 169 -6.52 -12.80 14.94
N ASP A 170 -5.88 -11.65 15.10
CA ASP A 170 -6.01 -10.81 16.31
C ASP A 170 -7.23 -9.88 16.27
N ASP A 171 -7.80 -9.69 15.08
CA ASP A 171 -9.10 -9.04 14.86
C ASP A 171 -10.28 -10.02 15.04
N LYS A 172 -10.07 -11.12 15.78
CA LYS A 172 -11.12 -12.02 16.33
C LYS A 172 -11.98 -11.34 17.41
N SER A 173 -12.15 -10.05 17.28
CA SER A 173 -13.23 -9.36 17.90
C SER A 173 -13.71 -8.32 16.88
N ASP A 174 -14.47 -8.80 15.88
CA ASP A 174 -15.67 -8.09 15.40
C ASP A 174 -16.56 -7.83 16.63
N LYS A 175 -16.08 -7.03 17.58
CA LYS A 175 -16.89 -6.60 18.70
C LYS A 175 -17.85 -5.64 18.06
N ALA A 176 -19.09 -6.11 17.93
CA ALA A 176 -20.16 -5.36 17.34
C ALA A 176 -20.06 -3.89 17.78
N THR A 177 -20.06 -2.98 16.82
CA THR A 177 -20.22 -1.55 17.04
C THR A 177 -21.67 -1.13 16.86
N GLY A 178 -22.56 -2.09 16.57
CA GLY A 178 -23.92 -1.85 16.15
C GLY A 178 -24.65 -3.13 15.75
N LYS A 179 -25.88 -2.98 15.26
CA LYS A 179 -26.70 -4.06 14.68
C LYS A 179 -27.64 -3.52 13.61
N ASP A 180 -28.21 -4.42 12.83
CA ASP A 180 -29.26 -4.10 11.88
C ASP A 180 -30.63 -4.04 12.58
N PHE A 181 -31.40 -3.00 12.27
CA PHE A 181 -32.78 -2.81 12.72
C PHE A 181 -33.70 -2.75 11.49
N PRO A 182 -35.03 -2.89 11.65
CA PRO A 182 -35.98 -2.74 10.54
C PRO A 182 -35.87 -1.40 9.79
N GLN A 183 -35.45 -0.34 10.48
CA GLN A 183 -35.26 0.99 9.91
C GLN A 183 -33.91 1.15 9.17
N GLY A 184 -32.99 0.18 9.31
CA GLY A 184 -31.67 0.19 8.71
C GLY A 184 -30.57 -0.21 9.70
N ARG A 185 -29.32 -0.13 9.25
CA ARG A 185 -28.15 -0.39 10.11
C ARG A 185 -27.91 0.76 11.07
N PHE A 186 -27.66 0.43 12.33
CA PHE A 186 -27.09 1.35 13.31
C PHE A 186 -25.72 0.86 13.72
N ASN A 187 -24.73 1.75 13.76
CA ASN A 187 -23.45 1.48 14.40
C ASN A 187 -22.75 2.76 14.87
N PHE A 188 -21.99 2.65 15.95
CA PHE A 188 -21.03 3.68 16.36
C PHE A 188 -19.86 3.69 15.38
N ASN A 189 -19.46 4.87 14.93
CA ASN A 189 -18.30 5.06 14.06
C ASN A 189 -17.02 5.36 14.87
N GLY A 190 -17.19 5.69 16.15
CA GLY A 190 -16.13 6.20 17.03
C GLY A 190 -15.86 7.68 16.77
N GLY A 191 -15.12 8.32 17.68
CA GLY A 191 -14.77 9.75 17.53
C GLY A 191 -15.97 10.70 17.64
N GLY A 192 -17.06 10.26 18.27
CA GLY A 192 -18.25 11.07 18.52
C GLY A 192 -19.27 11.11 17.38
N ALA A 193 -19.29 10.12 16.48
CA ALA A 193 -20.30 9.98 15.44
C ALA A 193 -20.95 8.57 15.44
N VAL A 194 -22.15 8.49 14.87
CA VAL A 194 -22.89 7.25 14.63
C VAL A 194 -23.41 7.21 13.21
N HIS A 195 -23.50 6.02 12.65
CA HIS A 195 -24.36 5.76 11.51
C HIS A 195 -25.77 5.46 12.04
N TRP A 196 -26.70 6.39 11.79
CA TRP A 196 -28.10 6.31 12.18
C TRP A 196 -28.96 6.01 10.95
N PHE A 197 -29.24 4.72 10.73
CA PHE A 197 -30.21 4.24 9.73
C PHE A 197 -30.01 4.86 8.34
N GLY A 198 -28.79 4.76 7.80
CA GLY A 198 -28.45 5.27 6.47
C GLY A 198 -27.82 6.67 6.46
N SER A 199 -27.73 7.36 7.60
CA SER A 199 -27.11 8.68 7.69
C SER A 199 -26.06 8.75 8.79
N GLU A 200 -24.91 9.35 8.52
CA GLU A 200 -23.93 9.65 9.56
C GLU A 200 -24.31 10.92 10.32
N VAL A 201 -24.35 10.82 11.66
CA VAL A 201 -24.78 11.89 12.55
C VAL A 201 -23.81 12.04 13.72
N LYS A 202 -23.48 13.29 14.08
CA LYS A 202 -22.63 13.57 15.24
C LYS A 202 -23.40 13.42 16.55
N ILE A 203 -22.74 12.81 17.54
CA ILE A 203 -23.21 12.74 18.92
C ILE A 203 -22.89 14.08 19.60
N GLN A 204 -23.94 14.68 20.17
CA GLN A 204 -23.85 15.84 21.05
C GLN A 204 -24.03 15.39 22.48
N ARG A 205 -23.19 15.89 23.40
CA ARG A 205 -23.33 15.64 24.83
C ARG A 205 -23.98 16.84 25.49
N LYS A 206 -25.00 16.63 26.32
CA LYS A 206 -25.65 17.66 27.14
C LYS A 206 -25.50 17.36 28.63
N GLY A 207 -25.45 18.41 29.46
CA GLY A 207 -25.18 18.33 30.90
C GLY A 207 -23.70 18.06 31.20
N ASN A 208 -23.40 17.48 32.37
CA ASN A 208 -22.05 17.03 32.78
C ASN A 208 -21.50 15.84 31.95
N GLY A 209 -21.84 15.76 30.66
CA GLY A 209 -21.38 14.72 29.73
C GLY A 209 -22.16 13.41 29.75
N GLY A 210 -23.16 13.26 30.64
CA GLY A 210 -23.85 12.00 30.89
C GLY A 210 -24.94 11.61 29.87
N THR A 211 -25.47 12.57 29.08
CA THR A 211 -26.55 12.28 28.13
C THR A 211 -26.12 12.59 26.69
N GLN A 212 -26.24 11.57 25.85
CA GLN A 212 -25.85 11.61 24.44
C GLN A 212 -27.09 11.81 23.57
N TYR A 213 -27.04 12.79 22.68
CA TYR A 213 -28.09 13.13 21.75
C TYR A 213 -27.56 13.15 20.32
N ILE A 214 -28.43 12.85 19.37
CA ILE A 214 -28.18 13.07 17.94
C ILE A 214 -29.25 13.99 17.37
N LYS A 215 -28.93 14.74 16.31
CA LYS A 215 -29.88 15.62 15.64
C LYS A 215 -30.29 15.00 14.30
N VAL A 216 -31.55 14.59 14.19
CA VAL A 216 -32.11 13.94 12.98
C VAL A 216 -33.34 14.72 12.54
N ALA A 217 -33.37 15.19 11.29
CA ALA A 217 -34.47 15.98 10.73
C ALA A 217 -34.93 17.15 11.64
N GLY A 218 -33.96 17.87 12.24
CA GLY A 218 -34.23 18.99 13.14
C GLY A 218 -34.58 18.62 14.58
N LYS A 219 -34.87 17.35 14.89
CA LYS A 219 -35.22 16.87 16.24
C LYS A 219 -33.99 16.33 16.98
N SER A 220 -33.91 16.59 18.29
CA SER A 220 -32.91 15.99 19.17
C SER A 220 -33.43 14.68 19.74
N ILE A 221 -32.72 13.58 19.49
CA ILE A 221 -33.05 12.23 19.93
C ILE A 221 -32.06 11.82 21.02
N ASN A 222 -32.53 11.32 22.16
CA ASN A 222 -31.66 10.73 23.18
C ASN A 222 -31.21 9.35 22.71
N LEU A 223 -29.93 9.24 22.38
CA LEU A 223 -29.38 8.08 21.69
C LEU A 223 -29.57 6.79 22.50
N LEU A 224 -29.15 6.80 23.77
CA LEU A 224 -29.18 5.60 24.60
C LEU A 224 -30.61 5.20 24.95
N LYS A 225 -31.48 6.18 25.24
CA LYS A 225 -32.89 5.89 25.53
C LYS A 225 -33.59 5.28 24.32
N THR A 226 -33.38 5.83 23.13
CA THR A 226 -34.00 5.29 21.91
C THR A 226 -33.47 3.90 21.56
N LEU A 227 -32.20 3.60 21.80
CA LEU A 227 -31.66 2.24 21.63
C LEU A 227 -32.28 1.26 22.63
N GLU A 228 -32.50 1.69 23.86
CA GLU A 228 -33.19 0.91 24.90
C GLU A 228 -34.65 0.63 24.53
N ASP A 229 -35.38 1.63 24.05
CA ASP A 229 -36.74 1.48 23.49
C ASP A 229 -36.77 0.50 22.30
N MET A 230 -35.66 0.33 21.58
CA MET A 230 -35.49 -0.62 20.48
C MET A 230 -34.87 -1.97 20.92
N GLY A 231 -34.83 -2.25 22.23
CA GLY A 231 -34.39 -3.53 22.79
C GLY A 231 -32.88 -3.71 22.83
N VAL A 232 -32.09 -2.64 22.87
CA VAL A 232 -30.64 -2.68 23.13
C VAL A 232 -30.37 -2.17 24.54
N SER A 233 -29.88 -3.05 25.41
CA SER A 233 -29.54 -2.62 26.77
C SER A 233 -28.44 -1.56 26.75
N ARG A 234 -28.47 -0.65 27.74
CA ARG A 234 -27.49 0.41 27.88
C ARG A 234 -26.04 -0.12 27.92
N ASP A 235 -25.82 -1.24 28.59
CA ASP A 235 -24.50 -1.91 28.64
C ASP A 235 -24.04 -2.40 27.28
N THR A 236 -24.97 -2.86 26.44
CA THR A 236 -24.66 -3.30 25.08
C THR A 236 -24.29 -2.12 24.20
N ALA A 237 -25.07 -1.03 24.26
CA ALA A 237 -24.77 0.21 23.55
C ALA A 237 -23.43 0.83 23.99
N ASN A 238 -23.14 0.84 25.30
CA ASN A 238 -21.87 1.33 25.83
C ASN A 238 -20.68 0.46 25.37
N ARG A 239 -20.84 -0.87 25.34
CA ARG A 239 -19.82 -1.78 24.78
C ARG A 239 -19.58 -1.49 23.30
N TRP A 240 -20.64 -1.34 22.51
CA TRP A 240 -20.53 -0.99 21.09
C TRP A 240 -19.79 0.33 20.87
N GLN A 241 -20.08 1.34 21.69
CA GLN A 241 -19.38 2.63 21.64
C GLN A 241 -17.90 2.48 21.99
N ALA A 242 -17.58 1.77 23.07
CA ALA A 242 -16.19 1.53 23.47
C ALA A 242 -15.39 0.76 22.39
N ASN A 243 -16.04 -0.20 21.71
CA ASN A 243 -15.42 -0.92 20.59
C ASN A 243 -15.14 0.03 19.42
N ALA A 244 -16.08 0.90 19.07
CA ALA A 244 -15.92 1.85 17.98
C ALA A 244 -14.83 2.89 18.26
N ASP A 245 -14.75 3.37 19.51
CA ASP A 245 -13.69 4.29 19.94
C ASP A 245 -12.32 3.60 19.95
N ALA A 246 -12.23 2.34 20.38
CA ALA A 246 -11.00 1.56 20.30
C ALA A 246 -10.53 1.33 18.86
N LEU A 247 -11.47 1.02 17.94
CA LEU A 247 -11.17 0.89 16.51
C LEU A 247 -10.68 2.22 15.91
N THR A 248 -11.31 3.33 16.28
CA THR A 248 -10.89 4.66 15.82
C THR A 248 -9.52 5.04 16.35
N LEU A 249 -9.24 4.76 17.61
CA LEU A 249 -7.93 5.02 18.22
C LEU A 249 -6.83 4.20 17.55
N ARG A 250 -7.07 2.90 17.30
CA ARG A 250 -6.13 2.06 16.55
C ARG A 250 -5.88 2.60 15.16
N ARG A 251 -6.92 3.00 14.42
CA ARG A 251 -6.77 3.63 13.10
C ARG A 251 -5.89 4.87 13.16
N ARG A 252 -6.10 5.75 14.13
CA ARG A 252 -5.26 6.94 14.33
C ARG A 252 -3.82 6.59 14.65
N GLN A 253 -3.59 5.62 15.53
CA GLN A 253 -2.23 5.15 15.85
C GLN A 253 -1.53 4.58 14.62
N HIS A 254 -2.24 3.83 13.78
CA HIS A 254 -1.71 3.34 12.51
C HIS A 254 -1.43 4.47 11.51
N GLU A 255 -2.29 5.48 11.43
CA GLU A 255 -2.09 6.67 10.59
C GLU A 255 -0.88 7.50 11.08
N GLU A 256 -0.75 7.73 12.38
CA GLU A 256 0.37 8.43 13.00
C GLU A 256 1.69 7.69 12.78
N GLN A 257 1.69 6.36 12.97
CA GLN A 257 2.86 5.52 12.71
C GLN A 257 3.22 5.53 11.21
N HIS A 258 2.24 5.53 10.32
CA HIS A 258 2.46 5.71 8.89
C HIS A 258 3.06 7.09 8.58
N GLU A 259 2.52 8.17 9.15
CA GLU A 259 3.10 9.51 9.00
C GLU A 259 4.53 9.61 9.52
N GLU A 260 4.83 8.98 10.64
CA GLU A 260 6.18 8.91 11.20
C GLU A 260 7.11 8.12 10.27
N ASN A 261 6.64 6.99 9.74
CA ASN A 261 7.37 6.23 8.71
C ASN A 261 7.63 7.09 7.47
N LEU A 262 6.65 7.86 6.99
CA LEU A 262 6.82 8.78 5.85
C LEU A 262 7.83 9.89 6.16
N ARG A 263 7.80 10.47 7.38
CA ARG A 263 8.76 11.50 7.82
C ARG A 263 10.19 10.94 7.89
N ASN A 264 10.35 9.74 8.43
CA ASN A 264 11.65 9.08 8.57
C ASN A 264 12.20 8.57 7.24
N THR A 265 11.34 8.27 6.27
CA THR A 265 11.73 7.79 4.93
C THR A 265 11.89 8.90 3.90
N GLY A 266 11.39 10.11 4.17
CA GLY A 266 11.51 11.28 3.31
C GLY A 266 10.58 11.26 2.09
N SER A 267 9.67 10.29 1.99
CA SER A 267 8.69 10.19 0.90
C SER A 267 7.34 10.72 1.37
N ARG A 268 7.19 12.04 1.48
CA ARG A 268 5.85 12.64 1.57
C ARG A 268 5.20 12.57 0.18
N TYR A 269 3.95 12.12 0.12
CA TYR A 269 3.11 12.32 -1.05
C TYR A 269 2.93 13.82 -1.28
N ASP A 270 3.69 14.39 -2.21
CA ASP A 270 3.43 15.69 -2.83
C ASP A 270 3.44 15.47 -4.35
#